data_AF-A0A2G4T035-F1
#
_entry.id   AF-A0A2G4T035-F1
#
_cell.length_a   1.000
_cell.length_b   1.000
_cell.length_c   1.000
_cell.angle_alpha   90.00
_cell.angle_beta   90.00
_cell.angle_gamma   90.00
#
_symmetry.space_group_name_H-M   'P 1'
#
loop_
_entity.id
_entity.type
_entity.pdbx_description
1 polymer ?
#
loop_
_entity_poly.entity_id
_entity_poly.type
_entity_poly.pdbx_seq_one_letter_code
_entity_poly.pdbx_strand_id
1 'polypeptide(L)'
;MSTHLYQNSAWKNSIKSSLEECKPNKNKDRMEYQYRFKRDLQRYNSKEWLTPERINKSLYNELQKRKVGANEVINEIYKLTETTRQQTKAAIEIYEQLTHVLEIIEGGQDPRPLLNRAQTQSHRLAIFGLLQGKL
;
A
#
# COMPACT_ATOMS: atom_id res chain seq x y z
N MET A 1 -57.27 3.21 15.17
CA MET A 1 -56.23 3.22 16.23
C MET A 1 -55.45 1.91 16.18
N SER A 2 -54.12 1.96 16.33
CA SER A 2 -53.25 0.82 16.67
C SER A 2 -52.52 0.01 15.57
N THR A 3 -51.99 0.65 14.51
CA THR A 3 -50.98 0.00 13.63
C THR A 3 -49.55 0.48 13.92
N HIS A 4 -49.35 1.73 14.34
CA HIS A 4 -48.01 2.29 14.64
C HIS A 4 -47.37 1.78 15.94
N LEU A 5 -48.16 1.31 16.90
CA LEU A 5 -47.63 0.77 18.17
C LEU A 5 -47.12 -0.68 18.02
N TYR A 6 -47.63 -1.42 17.03
CA TYR A 6 -47.27 -2.83 16.78
C TYR A 6 -45.94 -2.97 16.03
N GLN A 7 -45.64 -2.07 15.10
CA GLN A 7 -44.34 -2.07 14.40
C GLN A 7 -43.16 -1.71 15.32
N ASN A 8 -43.42 -0.88 16.32
CA ASN A 8 -42.40 -0.41 17.25
C ASN A 8 -42.03 -1.46 18.30
N SER A 9 -42.95 -2.37 18.66
CA SER A 9 -42.66 -3.52 19.54
C SER A 9 -41.96 -4.66 18.78
N ALA A 10 -42.35 -4.93 17.53
CA ALA A 10 -41.74 -5.96 16.70
C ALA A 10 -40.25 -5.67 16.41
N TRP A 11 -39.90 -4.42 16.09
CA TRP A 11 -38.51 -4.02 15.88
C TRP A 11 -37.67 -4.10 17.16
N LYS A 12 -38.23 -3.67 18.31
CA LYS A 12 -37.56 -3.76 19.61
C LYS A 12 -37.30 -5.22 20.03
N ASN A 13 -38.22 -6.12 19.73
CA ASN A 13 -38.07 -7.54 20.01
C ASN A 13 -37.08 -8.22 19.07
N SER A 14 -37.06 -7.83 17.78
CA SER A 14 -36.06 -8.28 16.81
C SER A 14 -34.64 -7.85 17.22
N ILE A 15 -34.46 -6.62 17.68
CA ILE A 15 -33.17 -6.15 18.20
C ILE A 15 -32.75 -6.91 19.45
N LYS A 16 -33.67 -7.15 20.40
CA LYS A 16 -33.37 -7.95 21.60
C LYS A 16 -32.97 -9.38 21.27
N SER A 17 -33.65 -10.02 20.32
CA SER A 17 -33.34 -11.39 19.88
C SER A 17 -31.97 -11.47 19.21
N SER A 18 -31.64 -10.52 18.32
CA SER A 18 -30.31 -10.44 17.70
C SER A 18 -29.20 -10.13 18.72
N LEU A 19 -29.53 -9.45 19.83
CA LEU A 19 -28.60 -9.19 20.94
C LEU A 19 -28.36 -10.44 21.81
N GLU A 20 -29.32 -11.35 21.89
CA GLU A 20 -29.22 -12.60 22.64
C GLU A 20 -28.55 -13.74 21.84
N GLU A 21 -28.76 -13.80 20.52
CA GLU A 21 -28.07 -14.73 19.61
C GLU A 21 -26.58 -14.39 19.42
N CYS A 22 -26.19 -13.11 19.60
CA CYS A 22 -24.79 -12.67 19.60
C CYS A 22 -24.07 -12.88 20.94
N LYS A 23 -24.25 -14.02 21.60
CA LYS A 23 -23.45 -14.38 22.79
C LYS A 23 -22.36 -15.42 22.44
N PRO A 24 -21.20 -15.01 21.88
CA PRO A 24 -19.97 -15.72 22.12
C PRO A 24 -19.33 -15.25 23.44
N ASN A 25 -18.88 -16.23 24.20
CA ASN A 25 -17.98 -16.08 25.35
C ASN A 25 -16.78 -15.19 25.00
N LYS A 26 -16.69 -13.97 25.57
CA LYS A 26 -15.48 -13.12 25.79
C LYS A 26 -15.87 -11.72 26.30
N ASN A 27 -16.05 -11.59 27.62
CA ASN A 27 -16.44 -10.33 28.27
C ASN A 27 -15.37 -9.21 28.21
N LYS A 28 -14.11 -9.51 27.92
CA LYS A 28 -13.02 -8.51 27.84
C LYS A 28 -13.03 -7.72 26.53
N ASP A 29 -13.15 -8.40 25.40
CA ASP A 29 -13.08 -7.77 24.06
C ASP A 29 -14.26 -6.82 23.81
N ARG A 30 -15.43 -7.15 24.36
CA ARG A 30 -16.62 -6.30 24.31
C ARG A 30 -16.44 -4.99 25.09
N MET A 31 -15.80 -5.05 26.25
CA MET A 31 -15.52 -3.86 27.06
C MET A 31 -14.49 -2.99 26.36
N GLU A 32 -13.41 -3.57 25.81
CA GLU A 32 -12.41 -2.81 25.06
C GLU A 32 -13.02 -2.11 23.84
N TYR A 33 -13.86 -2.82 23.07
CA TYR A 33 -14.56 -2.22 21.94
C TYR A 33 -15.49 -1.09 22.38
N GLN A 34 -16.24 -1.26 23.47
CA GLN A 34 -17.10 -0.21 24.03
C GLN A 34 -16.31 0.99 24.54
N TYR A 35 -15.14 0.79 25.15
CA TYR A 35 -14.28 1.88 25.60
C TYR A 35 -13.67 2.63 24.42
N ARG A 36 -13.16 1.91 23.39
CA ARG A 36 -12.68 2.52 22.14
C ARG A 36 -13.77 3.32 21.47
N PHE A 37 -14.96 2.73 21.31
CA PHE A 37 -16.11 3.38 20.70
C PHE A 37 -16.59 4.61 21.50
N LYS A 38 -16.65 4.55 22.84
CA LYS A 38 -16.99 5.71 23.69
C LYS A 38 -15.94 6.82 23.63
N ARG A 39 -14.64 6.45 23.60
CA ARG A 39 -13.53 7.39 23.41
C ARG A 39 -13.60 8.07 22.04
N ASP A 40 -13.96 7.32 21.01
CA ASP A 40 -14.08 7.83 19.65
C ASP A 40 -15.37 8.68 19.48
N LEU A 41 -16.45 8.34 20.18
CA LEU A 41 -17.68 9.15 20.31
C LEU A 41 -17.45 10.49 21.02
N GLN A 42 -16.62 10.55 22.06
CA GLN A 42 -16.28 11.80 22.74
C GLN A 42 -15.54 12.80 21.84
N ARG A 43 -14.97 12.35 20.71
CA ARG A 43 -14.39 13.23 19.68
C ARG A 43 -15.45 13.82 18.74
N TYR A 44 -16.68 13.31 18.77
CA TYR A 44 -17.81 13.78 17.97
C TYR A 44 -18.65 14.79 18.77
N ASN A 45 -18.04 15.90 19.18
CA ASN A 45 -18.78 17.01 19.78
C ASN A 45 -19.34 17.89 18.65
N SER A 46 -20.61 17.66 18.27
CA SER A 46 -21.28 18.28 17.12
C SER A 46 -21.32 19.81 17.13
N LYS A 47 -21.01 20.45 18.27
CA LYS A 47 -21.01 21.91 18.43
C LYS A 47 -19.75 22.60 17.88
N GLU A 48 -18.62 21.90 17.75
CA GLU A 48 -17.37 22.48 17.23
C GLU A 48 -17.11 22.15 15.75
N TRP A 49 -17.80 21.16 15.18
CA TRP A 49 -17.64 20.73 13.78
C TRP A 49 -18.44 21.58 12.77
N LEU A 50 -19.38 22.39 13.27
CA LEU A 50 -20.30 23.19 12.45
C LEU A 50 -19.94 24.69 12.42
N THR A 51 -18.84 25.10 13.06
CA THR A 51 -18.35 26.48 12.95
C THR A 51 -17.53 26.63 11.67
N PRO A 52 -17.97 27.45 10.70
CA PRO A 52 -17.08 27.87 9.62
C PRO A 52 -15.86 28.53 10.28
N GLU A 53 -14.65 28.29 9.76
CA GLU A 53 -13.36 28.84 10.23
C GLU A 53 -12.58 28.04 11.30
N ARG A 54 -13.15 27.04 11.98
CA ARG A 54 -12.38 26.20 12.94
C ARG A 54 -11.93 24.89 12.30
N ILE A 55 -10.73 24.87 11.74
CA ILE A 55 -10.08 23.62 11.28
C ILE A 55 -9.88 22.70 12.49
N ASN A 56 -10.53 21.53 12.48
CA ASN A 56 -10.33 20.51 13.51
C ASN A 56 -8.88 20.01 13.44
N LYS A 57 -8.04 20.45 14.39
CA LYS A 57 -6.61 20.10 14.45
C LYS A 57 -6.36 18.59 14.47
N SER A 58 -7.27 17.80 15.05
CA SER A 58 -7.12 16.33 15.08
C SER A 58 -7.29 15.72 13.69
N LEU A 59 -8.31 16.15 12.93
CA LEU A 59 -8.56 15.71 11.56
C LEU A 59 -7.47 16.21 10.60
N TYR A 60 -7.05 17.47 10.75
CA TYR A 60 -5.96 18.05 9.95
C TYR A 60 -4.66 17.25 10.12
N ASN A 61 -4.32 16.89 11.35
CA ASN A 61 -3.14 16.08 11.64
C ASN A 61 -3.24 14.67 11.03
N GLU A 62 -4.42 14.05 11.05
CA GLU A 62 -4.63 12.74 10.40
C GLU A 62 -4.54 12.83 8.87
N LEU A 63 -5.11 13.87 8.25
CA LEU A 63 -4.99 14.11 6.81
C LEU A 63 -3.55 14.41 6.41
N GLN A 64 -2.84 15.21 7.19
CA GLN A 64 -1.41 15.51 6.99
C GLN A 64 -0.58 14.22 7.05
N LYS A 65 -0.81 13.35 8.04
CA LYS A 65 -0.13 12.05 8.15
C LYS A 65 -0.41 11.15 6.95
N ARG A 66 -1.67 11.07 6.52
CA ARG A 66 -2.04 10.29 5.32
C ARG A 66 -1.39 10.84 4.05
N LYS A 67 -1.33 12.17 3.90
CA LYS A 67 -0.64 12.84 2.78
C LYS A 67 0.86 12.53 2.77
N VAL A 68 1.51 12.63 3.92
CA VAL A 68 2.94 12.31 4.06
C VAL A 68 3.19 10.83 3.73
N GLY A 69 2.42 9.92 4.30
CA GLY A 69 2.55 8.48 4.00
C GLY A 69 2.27 8.15 2.53
N ALA A 70 1.29 8.80 1.89
CA ALA A 70 1.04 8.63 0.46
C ALA A 70 2.21 9.12 -0.39
N ASN A 71 2.80 10.28 -0.05
CA ASN A 71 3.98 10.80 -0.75
C ASN A 71 5.20 9.88 -0.60
N GLU A 72 5.40 9.29 0.57
CA GLU A 72 6.47 8.31 0.80
C GLU A 72 6.31 7.09 -0.11
N VAL A 73 5.09 6.52 -0.17
CA VAL A 73 4.79 5.38 -1.07
C VAL A 73 4.99 5.75 -2.54
N ILE A 74 4.51 6.91 -2.97
CA ILE A 74 4.69 7.39 -4.34
C ILE A 74 6.17 7.54 -4.68
N ASN A 75 6.97 8.10 -3.77
CA ASN A 75 8.40 8.26 -3.96
C ASN A 75 9.12 6.91 -4.08
N GLU A 76 8.73 5.90 -3.29
CA GLU A 76 9.29 4.55 -3.42
C GLU A 76 8.90 3.91 -4.76
N ILE A 77 7.67 4.08 -5.23
CA ILE A 77 7.26 3.61 -6.57
C ILE A 77 8.11 4.26 -7.66
N TYR A 78 8.37 5.57 -7.58
CA TYR A 78 9.23 6.26 -8.55
C TYR A 78 10.67 5.73 -8.52
N LYS A 79 11.25 5.50 -7.34
CA LYS A 79 12.60 4.91 -7.20
C LYS A 79 12.66 3.51 -7.82
N LEU A 80 11.69 2.65 -7.54
CA LEU A 80 11.61 1.31 -8.11
C LEU A 80 11.46 1.34 -9.62
N THR A 81 10.61 2.23 -10.13
CA THR A 81 10.39 2.39 -11.57
C THR A 81 11.67 2.84 -12.27
N GLU A 82 12.38 3.83 -11.72
CA GLU A 82 13.64 4.32 -12.28
C GLU A 82 14.74 3.24 -12.25
N THR A 83 14.83 2.50 -11.14
CA THR A 83 15.76 1.36 -11.00
C THR A 83 15.47 0.28 -12.05
N THR A 84 14.20 -0.08 -12.22
CA THR A 84 13.75 -1.06 -13.23
C THR A 84 14.09 -0.57 -14.64
N ARG A 85 13.86 0.72 -14.94
CA ARG A 85 14.19 1.31 -16.24
C ARG A 85 15.68 1.20 -16.55
N GLN A 86 16.54 1.46 -15.57
CA GLN A 86 17.99 1.32 -15.73
C GLN A 86 18.40 -0.15 -15.95
N GLN A 87 17.82 -1.08 -15.21
CA GLN A 87 18.05 -2.52 -15.39
C GLN A 87 17.64 -2.98 -16.79
N THR A 88 16.46 -2.59 -17.26
CA THR A 88 15.96 -2.92 -18.60
C THR A 88 16.89 -2.37 -19.68
N LYS A 89 17.34 -1.12 -19.56
CA LYS A 89 18.27 -0.52 -20.52
C LYS A 89 19.58 -1.30 -20.59
N ALA A 90 20.16 -1.67 -19.46
CA ALA A 90 21.37 -2.46 -19.41
C ALA A 90 21.17 -3.87 -20.00
N ALA A 91 20.04 -4.50 -19.71
CA ALA A 91 19.71 -5.82 -20.25
C ALA A 91 19.55 -5.81 -21.78
N ILE A 92 18.91 -4.77 -22.34
CA ILE A 92 18.80 -4.58 -23.80
C ILE A 92 20.18 -4.42 -24.43
N GLU A 93 21.04 -3.56 -23.87
CA GLU A 93 22.40 -3.35 -24.40
C GLU A 93 23.22 -4.64 -24.40
N ILE A 94 23.11 -5.45 -23.34
CA ILE A 94 23.77 -6.76 -23.26
C ILE A 94 23.21 -7.71 -24.32
N TYR A 95 21.89 -7.76 -24.50
CA TYR A 95 21.25 -8.61 -25.51
C TYR A 95 21.70 -8.25 -26.94
N GLU A 96 21.73 -6.95 -27.26
CA GLU A 96 22.22 -6.47 -28.56
C GLU A 96 23.70 -6.84 -28.77
N GLN A 97 24.56 -6.65 -27.76
CA GLN A 97 25.96 -7.05 -27.85
C GLN A 97 26.13 -8.56 -28.05
N LEU A 98 25.34 -9.39 -27.37
CA LEU A 98 25.36 -10.84 -27.55
C LEU A 98 24.86 -11.25 -28.93
N THR A 99 23.86 -10.56 -29.46
CA THR A 99 23.36 -10.78 -30.83
C THR A 99 24.47 -10.50 -31.85
N HIS A 100 25.17 -9.36 -31.71
CA HIS A 100 26.32 -9.03 -32.56
C HIS A 100 27.48 -10.02 -32.41
N VAL A 101 27.70 -10.56 -31.21
CA VAL A 101 28.70 -11.63 -31.02
C VAL A 101 28.38 -12.85 -31.86
N LEU A 102 27.11 -13.26 -31.94
CA LEU A 102 26.70 -14.39 -32.77
C LEU A 102 26.96 -14.12 -34.26
N GLU A 103 26.62 -12.92 -34.75
CA GLU A 103 26.89 -12.50 -36.13
C GLU A 103 28.40 -12.51 -36.46
N ILE A 104 29.24 -12.05 -35.53
CA ILE A 104 30.70 -12.02 -35.68
C ILE A 104 31.29 -13.43 -35.74
N ILE A 105 30.77 -14.36 -34.93
CA ILE A 105 31.18 -15.77 -34.95
C ILE A 105 30.86 -16.40 -36.31
N GLU A 106 29.67 -16.14 -36.85
CA GLU A 106 29.27 -16.60 -38.19
C GLU A 106 30.14 -15.99 -39.29
N GLY A 107 30.57 -14.73 -39.12
CA GLY A 107 31.48 -14.03 -40.01
C GLY A 107 32.97 -14.41 -39.87
N GLY A 108 33.32 -15.34 -38.96
CA GLY A 108 34.70 -15.80 -38.76
C GLY A 108 35.65 -14.76 -38.14
N GLN A 109 35.11 -13.71 -37.53
CA GLN A 109 35.88 -12.68 -36.82
C GLN A 109 36.02 -13.01 -35.33
N ASP A 110 36.90 -12.31 -34.61
CA ASP A 110 37.12 -12.55 -33.17
C ASP A 110 36.04 -11.87 -32.30
N PRO A 111 35.14 -12.63 -31.63
CA PRO A 111 34.08 -12.06 -30.80
C PRO A 111 34.54 -11.64 -29.40
N ARG A 112 35.77 -11.99 -28.99
CA ARG A 112 36.26 -11.83 -27.61
C ARG A 112 36.12 -10.41 -27.05
N PRO A 113 36.36 -9.32 -27.81
CA PRO A 113 36.20 -7.96 -27.29
C PRO A 113 34.76 -7.63 -26.87
N LEU A 114 33.78 -7.98 -27.71
CA LEU A 114 32.36 -7.75 -27.43
C LEU A 114 31.85 -8.67 -26.32
N LEU A 115 32.29 -9.93 -26.32
CA LEU A 115 31.94 -10.88 -25.27
C LEU A 115 32.44 -10.44 -23.89
N ASN A 116 33.69 -9.98 -23.80
CA ASN A 116 34.25 -9.46 -22.54
C ASN A 116 33.50 -8.21 -22.04
N ARG A 117 33.07 -7.35 -22.97
CA ARG A 117 32.25 -6.18 -22.65
C ARG A 117 30.89 -6.58 -22.09
N ALA A 118 30.18 -7.49 -22.77
CA ALA A 118 28.88 -8.00 -22.35
C ALA A 118 28.98 -8.70 -20.98
N GLN A 119 30.04 -9.47 -20.74
CA GLN A 119 30.31 -10.12 -19.46
C GLN A 119 30.52 -9.09 -18.34
N THR A 120 31.32 -8.04 -18.59
CA THR A 120 31.57 -6.97 -17.61
C THR A 120 30.29 -6.21 -17.28
N GLN A 121 29.47 -5.90 -18.28
CA GLN A 121 28.19 -5.22 -18.08
C GLN A 121 27.19 -6.11 -17.32
N SER A 122 27.12 -7.39 -17.66
CA SER A 122 26.29 -8.38 -16.96
C SER A 122 26.70 -8.51 -15.49
N HIS A 123 28.00 -8.53 -15.21
CA HIS A 123 28.51 -8.56 -13.84
C HIS A 123 28.12 -7.32 -13.04
N ARG A 124 28.25 -6.12 -13.63
CA ARG A 124 27.82 -4.86 -13.01
C ARG A 124 26.31 -4.84 -12.75
N LEU A 125 25.52 -5.32 -13.71
CA LEU A 125 24.07 -5.43 -13.57
C LEU A 125 23.67 -6.41 -12.46
N ALA A 126 24.36 -7.54 -12.34
CA ALA A 126 24.12 -8.51 -11.26
C ALA A 126 24.44 -7.93 -9.88
N ILE A 127 25.57 -7.22 -9.73
CA ILE A 127 25.90 -6.50 -8.49
C ILE A 127 24.84 -5.45 -8.17
N PHE A 128 24.45 -4.65 -9.17
CA PHE A 128 23.43 -3.62 -9.01
C PHE A 128 22.10 -4.23 -8.55
N GLY A 129 21.63 -5.31 -9.20
CA GLY A 129 20.41 -6.01 -8.79
C GLY A 129 20.48 -6.57 -7.37
N LEU A 130 21.62 -7.16 -6.98
CA LEU A 130 21.83 -7.67 -5.62
C LEU A 130 21.79 -6.57 -4.56
N LEU A 131 22.34 -5.39 -4.85
CA LEU A 131 22.29 -4.24 -3.95
C LEU A 131 20.85 -3.72 -3.77
N GLN A 132 20.05 -3.74 -4.84
CA GLN A 132 18.64 -3.31 -4.80
C GLN A 132 17.74 -4.31 -4.05
N GLY A 133 18.02 -5.62 -4.13
CA GLY A 133 17.24 -6.65 -3.45
C GLY A 133 17.61 -6.90 -1.97
N LYS A 134 18.60 -6.20 -1.42
CA LYS A 134 19.01 -6.27 0.00
C LYS A 134 18.30 -5.24 0.90
N LEU A 135 17.37 -4.46 0.35
CA LEU A 135 16.43 -3.59 1.08
C LEU A 135 15.09 -4.30 1.26
#